data_AF-A0A8S9V2F1-F1
#
_entry.id   AF-A0A8S9V2F1-F1
#
_cell.length_a   1.000
_cell.length_b   1.000
_cell.length_c   1.000
_cell.angle_alpha   90.00
_cell.angle_beta   90.00
_cell.angle_gamma   90.00
#
_symmetry.space_group_name_H-M   'P 1'
#
loop_
_entity.id
_entity.type
_entity.pdbx_description
1 polymer ?
#
loop_
_entity_poly.entity_id
_entity_poly.type
_entity_poly.pdbx_seq_one_letter_code
_entity_poly.pdbx_strand_id
1 'polypeptide(L)'
;MALLEKISIDALLSVLPVRRRPGGQFKSRGALARTRFNKSDARFFGVSHLEQLFMESPAAPTHWHVTKEFSVKNRGQVLREHVPGHVDRWLENGGRYQWKVKFSTGKVELMDVEQLAAAVAYSHALGMRVIP
;
A
#
# COMPACT_ATOMS: atom_id res chain seq x y z
N MET A 1 11.92 -60.12 13.24
CA MET A 1 12.15 -58.68 13.54
C MET A 1 13.42 -58.24 12.82
N ALA A 2 13.36 -57.76 11.57
CA ALA A 2 14.59 -57.35 10.86
C ALA A 2 14.35 -56.37 9.67
N LEU A 3 13.29 -55.56 9.70
CA LEU A 3 13.04 -54.53 8.67
C LEU A 3 13.27 -53.10 9.16
N LEU A 4 13.44 -52.89 10.47
CA LEU A 4 13.67 -51.57 11.06
C LEU A 4 15.15 -51.14 11.04
N GLU A 5 16.11 -52.06 10.88
CA GLU A 5 17.55 -51.74 10.89
C GLU A 5 18.09 -51.20 9.56
N LYS A 6 17.31 -51.26 8.48
CA LYS A 6 17.74 -50.84 7.13
C LYS A 6 17.31 -49.42 6.75
N ILE A 7 16.56 -48.73 7.60
CA ILE A 7 16.09 -47.38 7.32
C ILE A 7 16.92 -46.43 8.17
N SER A 8 18.03 -45.93 7.61
CA SER A 8 18.78 -44.86 8.25
C SER A 8 17.92 -43.59 8.23
N ILE A 9 17.42 -43.21 9.40
CA ILE A 9 16.63 -41.99 9.60
C ILE A 9 17.41 -40.76 9.12
N ASP A 10 18.74 -40.76 9.26
CA ASP A 10 19.63 -39.72 8.75
C ASP A 10 19.60 -39.57 7.22
N ALA A 11 19.43 -40.68 6.49
CA ALA A 11 19.30 -40.63 5.03
C ALA A 11 17.92 -40.12 4.60
N LEU A 12 16.87 -40.35 5.40
CA LEU A 12 15.55 -39.79 5.15
C LEU A 12 15.50 -38.28 5.44
N LEU A 13 16.17 -37.81 6.50
CA LEU A 13 16.21 -36.40 6.87
C LEU A 13 17.02 -35.53 5.88
N SER A 14 18.01 -36.11 5.17
CA SER A 14 18.80 -35.38 4.16
C SER A 14 18.05 -35.17 2.83
N VAL A 15 17.05 -36.00 2.54
CA VAL A 15 16.22 -35.93 1.33
C VAL A 15 15.00 -35.03 1.51
N LEU A 16 14.59 -34.78 2.77
CA LEU A 16 13.49 -33.85 3.04
C LEU A 16 13.93 -32.42 2.68
N PRO A 17 13.18 -31.71 1.82
CA PRO A 17 13.50 -30.33 1.50
C PRO A 17 13.37 -29.50 2.78
N VAL A 18 14.50 -29.08 3.35
CA VAL A 18 14.53 -28.20 4.52
C VAL A 18 13.92 -26.87 4.10
N ARG A 19 12.63 -26.71 4.41
CA ARG A 19 11.90 -25.47 4.19
C ARG A 19 12.59 -24.40 5.04
N ARG A 20 13.36 -23.52 4.40
CA ARG A 20 13.88 -22.31 5.05
C ARG A 20 12.70 -21.62 5.71
N ARG A 21 12.80 -21.33 7.03
CA ARG A 21 11.76 -20.58 7.73
C ARG A 21 11.48 -19.30 6.94
N PRO A 22 10.23 -18.96 6.60
CA PRO A 22 9.91 -17.66 6.05
C PRO A 22 10.19 -16.65 7.16
N GLY A 23 11.38 -16.06 7.13
CA GLY A 23 11.91 -15.23 8.21
C GLY A 23 12.81 -14.12 7.67
N GLY A 24 12.61 -13.71 6.41
CA GLY A 24 13.18 -12.46 5.95
C GLY A 24 12.53 -11.34 6.74
N GLN A 25 13.26 -10.76 7.69
CA GLN A 25 12.82 -9.54 8.35
C GLN A 25 12.50 -8.50 7.28
N PHE A 26 11.26 -7.99 7.29
CA PHE A 26 10.94 -6.80 6.53
C PHE A 26 11.85 -5.70 7.06
N LYS A 27 12.87 -5.30 6.28
CA LYS A 27 13.73 -4.19 6.67
C LYS A 27 12.81 -2.97 6.82
N SER A 28 12.48 -2.59 8.05
CA SER A 28 11.84 -1.30 8.32
C SER A 28 12.81 -0.24 7.80
N ARG A 29 12.53 0.27 6.60
CA ARG A 29 13.38 1.26 5.95
C ARG A 29 13.44 2.47 6.89
N GLY A 30 14.65 2.78 7.35
CA GLY A 30 14.92 3.73 8.43
C GLY A 30 14.14 5.04 8.27
N ALA A 31 13.62 5.53 9.39
CA ALA A 31 12.93 6.82 9.46
C ALA A 31 13.85 7.94 8.95
N LEU A 32 13.28 8.85 8.16
CA LEU A 32 13.83 10.18 7.84
C LEU A 32 15.04 10.26 6.90
N ALA A 33 15.11 9.47 5.84
CA ALA A 33 15.98 9.78 4.70
C ALA A 33 15.17 10.46 3.58
N ARG A 34 15.43 11.76 3.30
CA ARG A 34 14.89 12.50 2.14
C ARG A 34 15.33 11.90 0.78
N THR A 35 16.22 10.91 0.80
CA THR A 35 16.74 10.16 -0.35
C THR A 35 15.94 8.88 -0.65
N ARG A 36 14.62 8.90 -0.42
CA ARG A 36 13.73 7.72 -0.54
C ARG A 36 13.12 7.47 -1.92
N PHE A 37 13.60 8.09 -3.00
CA PHE A 37 13.16 7.73 -4.35
C PHE A 37 13.97 6.53 -4.85
N ASN A 38 13.61 5.32 -4.41
CA ASN A 38 14.10 4.12 -5.08
C ASN A 38 13.43 4.04 -6.46
N LYS A 39 14.22 3.93 -7.53
CA LYS A 39 13.75 3.97 -8.93
C LYS A 39 12.77 2.83 -9.27
N SER A 40 12.68 1.80 -8.42
CA SER A 40 11.68 0.74 -8.46
C SER A 40 10.34 1.15 -7.84
N ASP A 41 10.34 1.85 -6.71
CA ASP A 41 9.11 2.27 -6.02
C ASP A 41 8.41 3.39 -6.78
N ALA A 42 9.19 4.27 -7.42
CA ALA A 42 8.65 5.31 -8.30
C ALA A 42 7.86 4.74 -9.50
N ARG A 43 8.19 3.52 -9.96
CA ARG A 43 7.45 2.84 -11.03
C ARG A 43 6.16 2.19 -10.52
N PHE A 44 6.18 1.64 -9.31
CA PHE A 44 5.01 1.01 -8.68
C PHE A 44 3.93 2.05 -8.32
N PHE A 45 4.33 3.23 -7.85
CA PHE A 45 3.39 4.32 -7.51
C PHE A 45 3.21 5.33 -8.66
N GLY A 46 3.49 4.92 -9.91
CA GLY A 46 3.16 5.72 -11.08
C GLY A 46 1.65 5.81 -11.27
N VAL A 47 1.13 7.01 -11.56
CA VAL A 47 -0.32 7.28 -11.67
C VAL A 47 -1.00 6.32 -12.64
N SER A 48 -0.43 6.12 -13.84
CA SER A 48 -1.00 5.21 -14.85
C SER A 48 -1.04 3.74 -14.41
N HIS A 49 -0.07 3.30 -13.60
CA HIS A 49 -0.06 1.93 -13.08
C HIS A 49 -1.10 1.76 -11.97
N LEU A 50 -1.25 2.77 -11.11
CA LEU A 50 -2.28 2.79 -10.07
C LEU A 50 -3.69 2.81 -10.66
N GLU A 51 -3.91 3.59 -11.72
CA GLU A 51 -5.19 3.59 -12.44
C GLU A 51 -5.53 2.20 -12.98
N GLN A 52 -4.56 1.55 -13.64
CA GLN A 52 -4.75 0.19 -14.13
C GLN A 52 -5.04 -0.80 -12.99
N LEU A 53 -4.28 -0.74 -11.89
CA LEU A 53 -4.48 -1.60 -10.71
C LEU A 53 -5.89 -1.42 -10.13
N PHE A 54 -6.37 -0.19 -10.02
CA PHE A 54 -7.68 0.12 -9.44
C PHE A 54 -8.84 -0.27 -10.36
N MET A 55 -8.62 -0.26 -11.68
CA MET A 55 -9.59 -0.77 -12.65
C MET A 55 -9.64 -2.31 -12.67
N GLU A 56 -8.50 -2.98 -12.57
CA GLU A 56 -8.41 -4.45 -12.54
C GLU A 56 -8.91 -5.03 -11.20
N SER A 57 -8.60 -4.36 -10.10
CA SER A 57 -8.96 -4.79 -8.75
C SER A 57 -9.43 -3.59 -7.90
N PRO A 58 -10.74 -3.28 -7.90
CA PRO A 58 -11.26 -2.13 -7.17
C PRO A 58 -11.18 -2.27 -5.66
N ALA A 59 -11.03 -3.51 -5.16
CA ALA A 59 -10.82 -3.80 -3.75
C ALA A 59 -9.37 -3.60 -3.29
N ALA A 60 -8.39 -3.60 -4.19
CA ALA A 60 -6.97 -3.47 -3.85
C ALA A 60 -6.64 -2.23 -3.00
N PRO A 61 -7.15 -1.01 -3.29
CA PRO A 61 -6.81 0.18 -2.50
C PRO A 61 -7.54 0.28 -1.15
N THR A 62 -8.31 -0.72 -0.73
CA THR A 62 -9.03 -0.66 0.56
C THR A 62 -8.03 -0.56 1.71
N HIS A 63 -8.28 0.34 2.67
CA HIS A 63 -7.39 0.66 3.79
C HIS A 63 -6.07 1.35 3.43
N TRP A 64 -5.85 1.72 2.16
CA TRP A 64 -4.65 2.46 1.79
C TRP A 64 -4.65 3.86 2.41
N HIS A 65 -3.48 4.29 2.87
CA HIS A 65 -3.29 5.64 3.38
C HIS A 65 -3.10 6.63 2.23
N VAL A 66 -3.83 7.74 2.31
CA VAL A 66 -3.85 8.80 1.31
C VAL A 66 -3.74 10.15 2.00
N THR A 67 -3.02 11.09 1.40
CA THR A 67 -2.87 12.46 1.85
C THR A 67 -3.38 13.38 0.77
N LYS A 68 -4.15 14.39 1.18
CA LYS A 68 -4.64 15.44 0.28
C LYS A 68 -4.35 16.81 0.87
N GLU A 69 -4.06 17.77 0.00
CA GLU A 69 -3.88 19.17 0.38
C GLU A 69 -5.25 19.84 0.52
N PHE A 70 -5.52 20.39 1.70
CA PHE A 70 -6.70 21.17 2.00
C PHE A 70 -6.30 22.63 2.24
N SER A 71 -7.01 23.56 1.61
CA SER A 71 -6.87 24.98 1.87
C SER A 71 -7.72 25.36 3.08
N VAL A 72 -7.08 25.70 4.19
CA VAL A 72 -7.73 26.18 5.43
C VAL A 72 -7.49 27.67 5.55
N LYS A 73 -8.58 28.43 5.71
CA LYS A 73 -8.48 29.87 6.03
C LYS A 73 -8.29 30.02 7.53
N ASN A 74 -7.12 30.48 7.95
CA ASN A 74 -6.83 30.81 9.33
C ASN A 74 -6.44 32.29 9.45
N ARG A 75 -7.20 33.07 10.23
CA ARG A 75 -6.95 34.50 10.52
C ARG A 75 -6.60 35.34 9.26
N GLY A 76 -7.33 35.14 8.16
CA GLY A 76 -7.15 35.90 6.91
C GLY A 76 -6.04 35.39 5.99
N GLN A 77 -5.25 34.39 6.40
CA GLN A 77 -4.26 33.71 5.55
C GLN A 77 -4.78 32.35 5.10
N VAL A 78 -4.57 32.02 3.82
CA VAL A 78 -4.87 30.70 3.26
C VAL A 78 -3.66 29.81 3.52
N LEU A 79 -3.78 28.90 4.48
CA LEU A 79 -2.79 27.88 4.77
C LEU A 79 -3.15 26.61 4.00
N ARG A 80 -2.12 25.92 3.49
CA ARG A 80 -2.24 24.63 2.83
C ARG A 80 -1.85 23.56 3.82
N GLU A 81 -2.82 22.76 4.24
CA GLU A 81 -2.62 21.66 5.19
C GLU A 81 -2.65 20.32 4.46
N HIS A 82 -1.67 19.47 4.72
CA HIS A 82 -1.65 18.10 4.20
C HIS A 82 -2.34 17.18 5.19
N VAL A 83 -3.57 16.78 4.86
CA VAL A 83 -4.41 16.00 5.76
C VAL A 83 -4.33 14.52 5.39
N PRO A 84 -3.90 13.65 6.32
CA PRO A 84 -3.92 12.21 6.09
C PRO A 84 -5.34 11.65 6.17
N GLY A 85 -5.58 10.60 5.41
CA GLY A 85 -6.82 9.85 5.34
C GLY A 85 -6.57 8.41 4.95
N HIS A 86 -7.64 7.65 4.84
CA HIS A 86 -7.60 6.27 4.37
C HIS A 86 -8.81 5.96 3.49
N VAL A 87 -8.61 5.03 2.56
CA VAL A 87 -9.69 4.46 1.77
C VAL A 87 -10.53 3.54 2.65
N ASP A 88 -11.81 3.87 2.82
CA ASP A 88 -12.74 3.14 3.69
C ASP A 88 -13.46 2.03 2.92
N ARG A 89 -14.05 2.37 1.79
CA ARG A 89 -14.83 1.46 0.95
C ARG A 89 -14.91 1.98 -0.47
N TRP A 90 -15.27 1.10 -1.40
CA TRP A 90 -15.50 1.46 -2.79
C TRP A 90 -16.93 1.12 -3.20
N LEU A 91 -17.39 1.75 -4.27
CA LEU A 91 -18.68 1.50 -4.87
C LEU A 91 -18.53 1.53 -6.39
N GLU A 92 -19.39 0.78 -7.06
CA GLU A 92 -19.54 0.81 -8.51
C GLU A 92 -20.81 1.59 -8.84
N ASN A 93 -20.68 2.60 -9.72
CA ASN A 93 -21.80 3.40 -10.19
C ASN A 93 -21.77 3.46 -11.72
N GLY A 94 -22.62 2.68 -12.38
CA GLY A 94 -22.78 2.70 -13.84
C GLY A 94 -21.49 2.37 -14.61
N GLY A 95 -20.71 1.40 -14.15
CA GLY A 95 -19.43 1.01 -14.76
C GLY A 95 -18.25 1.91 -14.42
N ARG A 96 -18.42 2.86 -13.49
CA ARG A 96 -17.32 3.65 -12.90
C ARG A 96 -17.13 3.27 -11.44
N TYR A 97 -15.89 2.98 -11.06
CA TYR A 97 -15.54 2.76 -9.65
C TYR A 97 -15.25 4.08 -8.95
N GLN A 98 -15.76 4.21 -7.74
CA GLN A 98 -15.51 5.33 -6.85
C GLN A 98 -15.10 4.84 -5.46
N TRP A 99 -14.15 5.54 -4.85
CA TRP A 99 -13.62 5.20 -3.53
C TRP A 99 -14.00 6.26 -2.52
N LYS A 100 -14.55 5.82 -1.40
CA LYS A 100 -14.86 6.66 -0.26
C LYS A 100 -13.62 6.78 0.63
N VAL A 101 -13.06 7.97 0.71
CA VAL A 101 -11.87 8.28 1.51
C VAL A 101 -12.27 9.08 2.74
N LYS A 102 -11.91 8.59 3.92
CA LYS A 102 -12.12 9.25 5.21
C LYS A 102 -10.83 9.94 5.65
N PHE A 103 -10.88 11.26 5.78
CA PHE A 103 -9.76 12.07 6.26
C PHE A 103 -9.81 12.25 7.78
N SER A 104 -8.66 12.50 8.41
CA SER A 104 -8.54 12.72 9.86
C SER A 104 -9.35 13.93 10.36
N THR A 105 -9.67 14.86 9.47
CA THR A 105 -10.56 16.00 9.74
C THR A 105 -12.04 15.60 9.90
N GLY A 106 -12.38 14.32 9.71
CA GLY A 106 -13.76 13.82 9.68
C GLY A 106 -14.46 14.04 8.35
N LYS A 107 -13.82 14.74 7.40
CA LYS A 107 -14.34 14.89 6.03
C LYS A 107 -14.28 13.56 5.30
N VAL A 108 -15.32 13.30 4.52
CA VAL A 108 -15.42 12.11 3.70
C VAL A 108 -15.68 12.51 2.26
N GLU A 109 -14.85 11.99 1.36
CA GLU A 109 -14.89 12.35 -0.06
C GLU A 109 -15.03 11.09 -0.92
N LEU A 110 -15.78 11.19 -2.02
CA LEU A 110 -15.83 10.17 -3.05
C LEU A 110 -14.85 10.56 -4.14
N MET A 111 -13.87 9.69 -4.39
CA MET A 111 -12.80 9.93 -5.35
C MET A 111 -12.93 8.94 -6.51
N ASP A 112 -12.83 9.48 -7.72
CA ASP A 112 -12.71 8.66 -8.93
C ASP A 112 -11.30 8.03 -9.04
N VAL A 113 -11.12 7.11 -9.99
CA VAL A 113 -9.86 6.36 -10.22
C VAL A 113 -8.66 7.31 -10.30
N GLU A 114 -8.74 8.31 -11.18
CA GLU A 114 -7.65 9.28 -11.44
C GLU A 114 -7.32 10.09 -10.18
N GLN A 115 -8.35 10.52 -9.45
CA GLN A 115 -8.19 11.32 -8.23
C GLN A 115 -7.52 10.49 -7.12
N LEU A 116 -7.94 9.23 -6.97
CA LEU A 116 -7.34 8.33 -6.00
C LEU A 116 -5.89 8.01 -6.36
N ALA A 117 -5.61 7.70 -7.62
CA ALA A 117 -4.25 7.41 -8.11
C ALA A 117 -3.32 8.59 -7.89
N ALA A 118 -3.75 9.81 -8.24
CA ALA A 118 -3.00 11.03 -7.99
C ALA A 118 -2.74 11.25 -6.50
N ALA A 119 -3.74 11.03 -5.64
CA ALA A 119 -3.60 11.22 -4.20
C ALA A 119 -2.67 10.18 -3.57
N VAL A 120 -2.70 8.93 -4.02
CA VAL A 120 -1.77 7.87 -3.58
C VAL A 120 -0.35 8.18 -4.04
N ALA A 121 -0.16 8.56 -5.30
CA ALA A 121 1.15 8.96 -5.83
C ALA A 121 1.72 10.18 -5.07
N TYR A 122 0.87 11.15 -4.75
CA TYR A 122 1.23 12.31 -3.94
C TYR A 122 1.63 11.91 -2.52
N SER A 123 0.89 10.99 -1.89
CA SER A 123 1.21 10.45 -0.56
C SER A 123 2.57 9.77 -0.55
N HIS A 124 2.84 8.96 -1.56
CA HIS A 124 4.13 8.32 -1.75
C HIS A 124 5.25 9.36 -1.94
N ALA A 125 5.02 10.41 -2.74
CA ALA A 125 5.98 11.49 -2.94
C ALA A 125 6.29 12.26 -1.64
N LEU A 126 5.31 12.40 -0.74
CA LEU A 126 5.51 12.97 0.59
C LEU A 126 6.22 12.01 1.58
N GLY A 127 6.52 10.78 1.16
CA GLY A 127 7.16 9.77 2.00
C GLY A 127 6.21 9.12 3.01
N MET A 128 4.91 9.30 2.85
CA MET A 128 3.90 8.57 3.63
C MET A 128 3.94 7.10 3.27
N ARG A 129 3.79 6.24 4.27
CA ARG A 129 3.70 4.80 4.04
C ARG A 129 2.33 4.47 3.45
N VAL A 130 2.26 4.35 2.14
CA VAL A 130 1.15 3.67 1.45
C VAL A 130 1.35 2.18 1.68
N ILE A 131 0.36 1.52 2.29
CA ILE A 131 0.38 0.08 2.55
C ILE A 131 -0.44 -0.58 1.44
N PRO A 132 0.18 -1.29 0.48
CA PRO A 132 -0.52 -2.24 -0.37
C PRO A 132 -0.86 -3.53 0.38
#